data_AF-A0A1G3H9M4-F1
#
_entry.id   AF-A0A1G3H9M4-F1
#
_cell.length_a   1.000
_cell.length_b   1.000
_cell.length_c   1.000
_cell.angle_alpha   90.00
_cell.angle_beta   90.00
_cell.angle_gamma   90.00
#
_symmetry.space_group_name_H-M   'P 1'
#
loop_
_entity.id
_entity.type
_entity.pdbx_description
1 polymer ?
#
loop_
_entity_poly.entity_id
_entity_poly.type
_entity_poly.pdbx_seq_one_letter_code
_entity_poly.pdbx_strand_id
1 'polypeptide(L)'
;MRILLFVASLMLVTSGWASDNVLLIQLRPGGGFTVWHTEGESQLSDEEVMTLEAAAKPGGGDEIPTSFGPARAYENSDGVTIRLPAARKDKALLLDRDNCGHVRQWHAAGTTTLSDDQITDIFMSALPEGGKRLTIGAYHVKAFITPFGVTATLWLIPPGK
;
A
#
# COMPACT_ATOMS: atom_id res chain seq x y z
N MET A 1 -53.77 -19.15 21.63
CA MET A 1 -52.95 -18.53 22.71
C MET A 1 -51.65 -19.33 22.76
N ARG A 2 -50.44 -18.90 22.39
CA ARG A 2 -49.77 -17.61 22.21
C ARG A 2 -48.66 -17.82 21.15
N ILE A 3 -48.64 -17.00 20.09
CA ILE A 3 -47.73 -15.87 19.83
C ILE A 3 -46.40 -16.27 19.19
N LEU A 4 -46.31 -15.86 17.90
CA LEU A 4 -45.16 -15.54 17.05
C LEU A 4 -43.75 -15.79 17.63
N LEU A 5 -43.00 -16.66 16.93
CA LEU A 5 -41.54 -16.63 16.93
C LEU A 5 -41.06 -15.44 16.10
N PHE A 6 -40.27 -14.60 16.75
CA PHE A 6 -39.62 -13.40 16.24
C PHE A 6 -38.74 -13.71 15.01
N VAL A 7 -39.03 -13.04 13.89
CA VAL A 7 -38.08 -12.86 12.78
C VAL A 7 -37.19 -11.68 13.16
N ALA A 8 -36.01 -11.96 13.70
CA ALA A 8 -34.95 -10.95 13.84
C ALA A 8 -34.16 -10.90 12.53
N SER A 9 -34.60 -10.04 11.60
CA SER A 9 -33.82 -9.69 10.41
C SER A 9 -32.53 -9.01 10.85
N LEU A 10 -31.42 -9.75 10.77
CA LEU A 10 -30.08 -9.25 10.98
C LEU A 10 -29.75 -8.29 9.82
N MET A 11 -29.91 -6.98 10.03
CA MET A 11 -29.32 -5.97 9.18
C MET A 11 -27.79 -6.03 9.35
N LEU A 12 -27.15 -6.91 8.59
CA LEU A 12 -25.73 -6.81 8.28
C LEU A 12 -25.55 -5.57 7.40
N VAL A 13 -25.40 -4.41 8.06
CA VAL A 13 -24.89 -3.22 7.41
C VAL A 13 -23.48 -3.55 6.95
N THR A 14 -23.32 -3.81 5.66
CA THR A 14 -22.01 -4.00 5.04
C THR A 14 -21.28 -2.67 5.09
N SER A 15 -20.43 -2.48 6.11
CA SER A 15 -19.49 -1.36 6.22
C SER A 15 -18.40 -1.36 5.13
N GLY A 16 -18.59 -2.08 4.03
CA GLY A 16 -17.59 -2.33 2.98
C GLY A 16 -17.40 -1.21 1.96
N TRP A 17 -17.89 0.01 2.23
CA TRP A 17 -17.81 1.15 1.30
C TRP A 17 -16.71 2.16 1.66
N ALA A 18 -15.74 1.75 2.48
CA ALA A 18 -14.52 2.51 2.73
C ALA A 18 -13.31 1.58 2.59
N SER A 19 -13.14 0.98 1.40
CA SER A 19 -11.78 0.58 0.99
C SER A 19 -11.07 1.86 0.56
N ASP A 20 -10.62 2.62 1.56
CA ASP A 20 -9.69 3.72 1.33
C ASP A 20 -8.39 3.06 0.87
N ASN A 21 -8.11 3.15 -0.43
CA ASN A 21 -6.88 2.65 -1.00
C ASN A 21 -5.81 3.71 -0.78
N VAL A 22 -4.66 3.33 -0.22
CA VAL A 22 -3.54 4.26 -0.06
C VAL A 22 -2.38 3.82 -0.92
N LEU A 23 -1.87 4.75 -1.72
CA LEU A 23 -0.68 4.57 -2.54
C LEU A 23 0.48 5.35 -1.93
N LEU A 24 1.69 4.81 -2.05
CA LEU A 24 2.94 5.56 -1.89
C LEU A 24 3.59 5.68 -3.27
N ILE A 25 3.80 6.90 -3.72
CA ILE A 25 4.34 7.23 -5.04
C ILE A 25 5.72 7.85 -4.83
N GLN A 26 6.76 7.17 -5.32
CA GLN A 26 8.15 7.61 -5.23
C GLN A 26 8.67 7.99 -6.62
N LEU A 27 9.33 9.14 -6.73
CA LEU A 27 10.00 9.54 -7.96
C LEU A 27 11.27 8.72 -8.14
N ARG A 28 11.44 8.09 -9.30
CA ARG A 28 12.65 7.32 -9.60
C ARG A 28 13.78 8.24 -10.10
N PRO A 29 15.04 7.94 -9.76
CA PRO A 29 16.19 8.55 -10.43
C PRO A 29 16.08 8.36 -11.95
N GLY A 30 16.15 9.45 -12.72
CA GLY A 30 15.98 9.42 -14.18
C GLY A 30 14.54 9.58 -14.67
N GLY A 31 13.57 9.76 -13.77
CA GLY A 31 12.17 10.03 -14.10
C GLY A 31 11.23 8.84 -13.95
N GLY A 32 9.93 9.13 -14.01
CA GLY A 32 8.86 8.17 -13.76
C GLY A 32 8.68 7.83 -12.27
N PHE A 33 7.71 6.97 -11.98
CA PHE A 33 7.31 6.66 -10.62
C PHE A 33 7.48 5.18 -10.28
N THR A 34 7.74 4.91 -9.01
CA THR A 34 7.42 3.64 -8.35
C THR A 34 6.14 3.87 -7.56
N VAL A 35 5.16 2.99 -7.72
CA VAL A 35 3.90 3.04 -6.97
C VAL A 35 3.83 1.82 -6.09
N TRP A 36 3.66 2.05 -4.79
CA TRP A 36 3.42 1.02 -3.81
C TRP A 36 2.00 1.11 -3.26
N HIS A 37 1.49 -0.02 -2.77
CA HIS A 37 0.11 -0.20 -2.34
C HIS A 37 0.07 -0.65 -0.88
N THR A 38 -0.96 -0.25 -0.14
CA THR A 38 -1.21 -0.80 1.22
C THR A 38 -1.73 -2.23 1.20
N GLU A 39 -2.18 -2.73 0.06
CA GLU A 39 -2.68 -4.10 -0.12
C GLU A 39 -1.86 -4.81 -1.21
N GLY A 40 -1.55 -6.08 -0.99
CA GLY A 40 -0.86 -6.94 -1.95
C GLY A 40 -0.94 -8.41 -1.58
N GLU A 41 -0.54 -9.28 -2.51
CA GLU A 41 -0.60 -10.74 -2.33
C GLU A 41 0.43 -11.23 -1.31
N SER A 42 1.60 -10.60 -1.24
CA SER A 42 2.72 -11.06 -0.42
C SER A 42 2.73 -10.40 0.94
N GLN A 43 1.86 -10.89 1.83
CA GLN A 43 1.88 -10.48 3.24
C GLN A 43 2.81 -11.37 4.05
N LEU A 44 4.03 -10.89 4.28
CA LEU A 44 4.97 -11.55 5.19
C LEU A 44 4.49 -11.36 6.63
N SER A 45 4.69 -12.40 7.44
CA SER A 45 4.47 -12.30 8.89
C SER A 45 5.47 -11.33 9.54
N ASP A 46 5.11 -10.78 10.70
CA ASP A 46 5.99 -9.89 11.46
C ASP A 46 7.36 -10.53 11.76
N GLU A 47 7.39 -11.84 12.04
CA GLU A 47 8.63 -12.58 12.28
C GLU A 47 9.52 -12.65 11.02
N GLU A 48 8.93 -12.93 9.85
CA GLU A 48 9.66 -12.94 8.57
C GLU A 48 10.18 -11.55 8.24
N VAL A 49 9.36 -10.51 8.43
CA VAL A 49 9.73 -9.11 8.22
C VAL A 49 10.90 -8.72 9.11
N MET A 50 10.82 -9.00 10.42
CA MET A 50 11.89 -8.67 11.37
C MET A 50 13.19 -9.40 11.02
N THR A 51 13.10 -10.67 10.62
CA THR A 51 14.27 -11.48 10.24
C THR A 51 14.94 -10.94 8.98
N LEU A 52 14.15 -10.58 7.97
CA LEU A 52 14.63 -9.98 6.72
C LEU A 52 15.21 -8.59 6.95
N GLU A 53 14.54 -7.75 7.71
CA GLU A 53 14.99 -6.40 8.04
C GLU A 53 16.33 -6.43 8.78
N ALA A 54 16.50 -7.32 9.77
CA ALA A 54 17.76 -7.50 10.49
C ALA A 54 18.92 -7.96 9.60
N ALA A 55 18.63 -8.64 8.49
CA ALA A 55 19.62 -9.12 7.53
C ALA A 55 19.93 -8.11 6.40
N ALA A 56 19.17 -7.01 6.30
CA ALA A 56 19.28 -6.05 5.20
C ALA A 56 20.67 -5.40 5.14
N LYS A 57 21.17 -5.19 3.92
CA LYS A 57 22.44 -4.52 3.63
C LYS A 57 22.32 -3.69 2.34
N PRO A 58 23.15 -2.65 2.12
CA PRO A 58 23.11 -1.82 0.90
C PRO A 58 23.28 -2.58 -0.44
N GLY A 59 23.89 -3.77 -0.42
CA GLY A 59 24.04 -4.66 -1.59
C GLY A 59 23.08 -5.86 -1.60
N GLY A 60 22.16 -5.93 -0.64
CA GLY A 60 21.34 -7.11 -0.35
C GLY A 60 21.96 -7.98 0.73
N GLY A 61 21.11 -8.40 1.66
CA GLY A 61 21.43 -9.37 2.70
C GLY A 61 21.56 -10.80 2.19
N ASP A 62 21.66 -11.73 3.12
CA ASP A 62 21.57 -13.16 2.82
C ASP A 62 20.14 -13.51 2.36
N GLU A 63 20.01 -14.60 1.60
CA GLU A 63 18.71 -15.09 1.17
C GLU A 63 18.05 -15.88 2.30
N ILE A 64 16.83 -15.49 2.65
CA ILE A 64 16.07 -16.02 3.78
C ILE A 64 14.80 -16.70 3.25
N PRO A 65 14.51 -17.96 3.65
CA PRO A 65 13.26 -18.61 3.31
C PRO A 65 12.05 -17.89 3.91
N THR A 66 10.99 -17.74 3.11
CA THR A 66 9.68 -17.20 3.56
C THR A 66 8.53 -18.06 3.04
N SER A 67 7.33 -17.76 3.51
CA SER A 67 6.05 -18.26 3.00
C SER A 67 5.82 -18.00 1.50
N PHE A 68 6.53 -17.02 0.91
CA PHE A 68 6.48 -16.70 -0.52
C PHE A 68 7.75 -17.14 -1.28
N GLY A 69 8.52 -18.05 -0.67
CA GLY A 69 9.80 -18.55 -1.20
C GLY A 69 11.00 -17.75 -0.70
N PRO A 70 12.19 -18.00 -1.26
CA PRO A 70 13.40 -17.31 -0.82
C PRO A 70 13.30 -15.79 -1.11
N ALA A 71 13.64 -14.99 -0.11
CA ALA A 71 13.57 -13.54 -0.14
C ALA A 71 14.92 -12.91 0.21
N ARG A 72 15.14 -11.67 -0.23
CA ARG A 72 16.33 -10.90 0.13
C ARG A 72 15.98 -9.46 0.46
N ALA A 73 16.48 -8.95 1.57
CA ALA A 73 16.28 -7.57 1.99
C ALA A 73 17.46 -6.67 1.60
N TYR A 74 17.16 -5.44 1.23
CA TYR A 74 18.11 -4.43 0.79
C TYR A 74 17.88 -3.16 1.60
N GLU A 75 18.92 -2.64 2.24
CA GLU A 75 18.89 -1.34 2.88
C GLU A 75 19.10 -0.25 1.81
N ASN A 76 18.27 0.78 1.82
CA ASN A 76 18.37 1.91 0.90
C ASN A 76 18.02 3.23 1.61
N SER A 77 18.10 4.35 0.89
CA SER A 77 17.76 5.68 1.42
C SER A 77 16.32 5.80 1.88
N ASP A 78 15.44 4.96 1.36
CA ASP A 78 14.00 5.00 1.55
C ASP A 78 13.54 3.92 2.53
N GLY A 79 14.46 3.27 3.25
CA GLY A 79 14.19 2.20 4.21
C GLY A 79 14.72 0.83 3.77
N VAL A 80 13.92 -0.22 3.96
CA VAL A 80 14.28 -1.59 3.59
C VAL A 80 13.35 -2.09 2.49
N THR A 81 13.91 -2.52 1.36
CA THR A 81 13.16 -3.22 0.32
C THR A 81 13.41 -4.71 0.39
N ILE A 82 12.35 -5.51 0.50
CA ILE A 82 12.40 -6.96 0.38
C ILE A 82 12.09 -7.34 -1.06
N ARG A 83 12.88 -8.24 -1.65
CA ARG A 83 12.62 -8.87 -2.95
C ARG A 83 12.14 -10.30 -2.73
N LEU A 84 11.06 -10.64 -3.43
CA LEU A 84 10.38 -11.93 -3.40
C LEU A 84 10.34 -12.51 -4.82
N PRO A 85 11.48 -12.98 -5.38
CA PRO A 85 11.55 -13.41 -6.78
C PRO A 85 10.61 -14.58 -7.12
N ALA A 86 10.31 -15.43 -6.13
CA ALA A 86 9.41 -16.57 -6.26
C ALA A 86 7.92 -16.20 -6.14
N ALA A 87 7.58 -15.01 -5.65
CA ALA A 87 6.19 -14.55 -5.59
C ALA A 87 5.61 -14.37 -7.01
N ARG A 88 4.32 -14.66 -7.18
CA ARG A 88 3.69 -14.65 -8.51
C ARG A 88 3.53 -13.24 -9.07
N LYS A 89 3.01 -12.32 -8.26
CA LYS A 89 2.72 -10.93 -8.65
C LYS A 89 3.49 -9.93 -7.82
N ASP A 90 3.34 -10.02 -6.49
CA ASP A 90 3.87 -9.04 -5.55
C ASP A 90 5.33 -9.35 -5.17
N LYS A 91 6.23 -9.02 -6.09
CA LYS A 91 7.64 -9.44 -6.04
C LYS A 91 8.56 -8.54 -5.22
N ALA A 92 8.01 -7.49 -4.63
CA ALA A 92 8.79 -6.61 -3.77
C ALA A 92 7.90 -5.93 -2.74
N LEU A 93 8.47 -5.72 -1.56
CA LEU A 93 7.86 -4.96 -0.48
C LEU A 93 8.81 -3.84 -0.07
N LEU A 94 8.27 -2.67 0.24
CA LEU A 94 9.00 -1.62 0.94
C LEU A 94 8.54 -1.60 2.40
N LEU A 95 9.49 -1.66 3.32
CA LEU A 95 9.25 -1.53 4.74
C LEU A 95 9.44 -0.06 5.13
N ASP A 96 8.42 0.48 5.77
CA ASP A 96 8.38 1.82 6.34
C ASP A 96 8.14 1.69 7.85
N ARG A 97 8.91 2.41 8.66
CA ARG A 97 8.70 2.48 10.11
C ARG A 97 8.17 3.85 10.47
N ASP A 98 7.02 3.86 11.12
CA ASP A 98 6.51 5.09 11.70
C ASP A 98 7.29 5.51 12.96
N ASN A 99 7.00 6.71 13.46
CA ASN A 99 7.66 7.26 14.65
C ASN A 99 7.40 6.45 15.94
N CYS A 100 6.42 5.54 15.93
CA CYS A 100 6.11 4.63 17.03
C CYS A 100 6.82 3.27 16.87
N GLY A 101 7.57 3.07 15.79
CA GLY A 101 8.25 1.83 15.46
C GLY A 101 7.34 0.77 14.85
N HIS A 102 6.11 1.10 14.47
CA HIS A 102 5.24 0.17 13.76
C HIS A 102 5.74 0.01 12.32
N VAL A 103 5.84 -1.24 11.87
CA VAL A 103 6.27 -1.57 10.51
C VAL A 103 5.07 -1.59 9.59
N ARG A 104 5.13 -0.80 8.53
CA ARG A 104 4.20 -0.84 7.41
C ARG A 104 4.86 -1.56 6.24
N GLN A 105 4.14 -2.51 5.65
CA GLN A 105 4.52 -3.16 4.40
C GLN A 105 3.81 -2.46 3.24
N TRP A 106 4.59 -1.99 2.28
CA TRP A 106 4.13 -1.38 1.04
C TRP A 106 4.39 -2.35 -0.12
N HIS A 107 3.35 -2.71 -0.85
CA HIS A 107 3.37 -3.77 -1.85
C HIS A 107 3.65 -3.21 -3.25
N ALA A 108 4.53 -3.85 -4.03
CA ALA A 108 4.83 -3.41 -5.39
C ALA A 108 3.71 -3.74 -6.39
N ALA A 109 2.77 -4.61 -6.01
CA ALA A 109 1.57 -4.91 -6.78
C ALA A 109 0.33 -4.82 -5.90
N GLY A 110 -0.67 -4.06 -6.37
CA GLY A 110 -1.98 -3.95 -5.74
C GLY A 110 -3.12 -3.97 -6.76
N THR A 111 -4.34 -3.77 -6.28
CA THR A 111 -5.57 -3.80 -7.11
C THR A 111 -5.82 -2.50 -7.85
N THR A 112 -5.31 -1.38 -7.33
CA THR A 112 -5.47 -0.05 -7.93
C THR A 112 -4.58 0.07 -9.17
N THR A 113 -5.18 0.28 -10.33
CA THR A 113 -4.46 0.51 -11.59
C THR A 113 -4.74 1.93 -12.09
N LEU A 114 -3.68 2.73 -12.23
CA LEU A 114 -3.73 4.11 -12.73
C LEU A 114 -2.73 4.28 -13.87
N SER A 115 -3.00 5.18 -14.81
CA SER A 115 -2.03 5.52 -15.86
C SER A 115 -0.91 6.42 -15.32
N ASP A 116 0.21 6.48 -16.04
CA ASP A 116 1.34 7.35 -15.68
C ASP A 116 0.93 8.83 -15.59
N ASP A 117 0.04 9.29 -16.48
CA ASP A 117 -0.51 10.65 -16.44
C ASP A 117 -1.33 10.89 -15.17
N GLN A 118 -2.16 9.92 -14.77
CA GLN A 118 -2.95 10.02 -13.53
C GLN A 118 -2.05 10.03 -12.30
N ILE A 119 -0.99 9.21 -12.28
CA ILE A 119 0.01 9.22 -11.20
C ILE A 119 0.74 10.57 -11.16
N THR A 120 1.08 11.14 -12.32
CA THR A 120 1.71 12.46 -12.43
C THR A 120 0.80 13.54 -11.85
N ASP A 121 -0.47 13.58 -12.22
CA ASP A 121 -1.45 14.55 -11.70
C ASP A 121 -1.59 14.46 -10.18
N ILE A 122 -1.66 13.23 -9.65
CA ILE A 122 -1.70 12.99 -8.20
C ILE A 122 -0.44 13.53 -7.54
N PHE A 123 0.74 13.18 -8.07
CA PHE A 123 2.04 13.58 -7.53
C PHE A 123 2.19 15.10 -7.50
N MET A 124 1.83 15.79 -8.59
CA MET A 124 1.93 17.25 -8.72
C MET A 124 0.92 18.00 -7.86
N SER A 125 -0.17 17.34 -7.43
CA SER A 125 -1.17 17.96 -6.55
C SER A 125 -0.79 17.96 -5.07
N ALA A 126 0.22 17.17 -4.68
CA ALA A 126 0.54 16.90 -3.29
C ALA A 126 1.10 18.14 -2.57
N LEU A 127 0.68 18.33 -1.32
CA LEU A 127 1.19 19.33 -0.39
C LEU A 127 1.39 18.68 0.99
N PRO A 128 2.22 19.25 1.90
CA PRO A 128 2.42 18.67 3.24
C PRO A 128 1.11 18.49 4.02
N GLU A 129 0.22 19.48 4.00
CA GLU A 129 -1.11 19.45 4.65
C GLU A 129 -2.20 18.78 3.81
N GLY A 130 -1.79 18.19 2.68
CA GLY A 130 -2.66 17.59 1.69
C GLY A 130 -3.10 18.57 0.61
N GLY A 131 -2.96 18.11 -0.63
CA GLY A 131 -3.34 18.82 -1.83
C GLY A 131 -4.84 19.06 -1.97
N LYS A 132 -5.19 19.72 -3.08
CA LYS A 132 -6.58 19.81 -3.51
C LYS A 132 -7.11 18.41 -3.82
N ARG A 133 -8.38 18.18 -3.49
CA ARG A 133 -9.06 16.93 -3.87
C ARG A 133 -9.18 16.87 -5.39
N LEU A 134 -8.67 15.80 -5.97
CA LEU A 134 -8.79 15.49 -7.40
C LEU A 134 -9.93 14.49 -7.64
N THR A 135 -10.35 14.41 -8.91
CA THR A 135 -11.20 13.34 -9.43
C THR A 135 -10.42 12.63 -10.52
N ILE A 136 -10.04 11.38 -10.28
CA ILE A 136 -9.20 10.57 -11.17
C ILE A 136 -9.96 9.27 -11.46
N GLY A 137 -10.45 9.12 -12.68
CA GLY A 137 -11.29 7.99 -13.06
C GLY A 137 -12.51 7.87 -12.14
N ALA A 138 -12.63 6.73 -11.45
CA ALA A 138 -13.72 6.45 -10.51
C ALA A 138 -13.43 6.90 -9.05
N TYR A 139 -12.31 7.56 -8.81
CA TYR A 139 -11.83 7.90 -7.47
C TYR A 139 -11.84 9.40 -7.22
N HIS A 140 -12.19 9.77 -5.99
CA HIS A 140 -11.65 10.96 -5.38
C HIS A 140 -10.28 10.66 -4.79
N VAL A 141 -9.35 11.60 -4.96
CA VAL A 141 -7.97 11.44 -4.48
C VAL A 141 -7.53 12.68 -3.69
N LYS A 142 -6.82 12.47 -2.59
CA LYS A 142 -6.08 13.52 -1.88
C LYS A 142 -4.65 13.05 -1.62
N ALA A 143 -3.68 13.87 -2.00
CA ALA A 143 -2.26 13.53 -1.96
C ALA A 143 -1.49 14.39 -0.96
N PHE A 144 -0.52 13.79 -0.28
CA PHE A 144 0.28 14.41 0.79
C PHE A 144 1.76 14.19 0.53
N ILE A 145 2.59 15.19 0.80
CA ILE A 145 4.05 15.04 0.77
C ILE A 145 4.50 14.42 2.09
N THR A 146 5.27 13.34 2.02
CA THR A 146 5.86 12.65 3.17
C THR A 146 7.38 12.50 2.97
N PRO A 147 8.13 12.13 4.01
CA PRO A 147 9.57 11.86 3.86
C PRO A 147 9.90 10.76 2.85
N PHE A 148 9.00 9.79 2.63
CA PHE A 148 9.21 8.67 1.73
C PHE A 148 8.71 8.92 0.29
N GLY A 149 8.00 10.02 0.04
CA GLY A 149 7.43 10.33 -1.28
C GLY A 149 6.07 11.03 -1.17
N VAL A 150 5.17 10.74 -2.11
CA VAL A 150 3.79 11.21 -2.05
C VAL A 150 2.89 10.08 -1.60
N THR A 151 2.14 10.27 -0.51
CA THR A 151 1.05 9.35 -0.17
C THR A 151 -0.26 9.87 -0.76
N ALA A 152 -1.03 8.99 -1.38
CA ALA A 152 -2.32 9.34 -1.96
C ALA A 152 -3.41 8.45 -1.36
N THR A 153 -4.44 9.05 -0.79
CA THR A 153 -5.65 8.34 -0.35
C THR A 153 -6.69 8.42 -1.44
N LEU A 154 -7.23 7.27 -1.84
CA LEU A 154 -8.22 7.12 -2.90
C LEU A 154 -9.48 6.48 -2.34
N TRP A 155 -10.63 7.06 -2.68
CA TRP A 155 -11.92 6.50 -2.33
C TRP A 155 -12.88 6.61 -3.51
N LEU A 156 -13.73 5.59 -3.66
CA LEU A 156 -14.67 5.51 -4.78
C LEU A 156 -15.66 6.69 -4.73
N ILE A 157 -15.96 7.23 -5.91
CA ILE A 157 -17.01 8.22 -6.07
C ILE A 157 -18.36 7.49 -5.95
N PRO A 158 -19.24 7.88 -5.01
CA PRO A 158 -20.54 7.26 -4.87
C PRO A 158 -21.37 7.43 -6.15
N PRO A 159 -22.05 6.38 -6.65
CA PRO A 159 -22.93 6.51 -7.80
C PRO A 159 -24.11 7.44 -7.44
N GLY A 160 -24.29 8.53 -8.20
CA GLY A 160 -25.49 9.37 -8.13
C GLY A 160 -25.36 10.75 -7.47
N LYS A 161 -24.26 11.47 -7.66
CA LYS A 161 -24.22 12.93 -7.51
C LYS A 161 -23.88 13.60 -8.83
#